data_AF-A0A6J8FG47-F1
#
_entry.id   AF-A0A6J8FG47-F1
#
_cell.length_a   1.000
_cell.length_b   1.000
_cell.length_c   1.000
_cell.angle_alpha   90.00
_cell.angle_beta   90.00
_cell.angle_gamma   90.00
#
_symmetry.space_group_name_H-M   'P 1'
#
loop_
_entity.id
_entity.type
_entity.pdbx_description
1 polymer ?
#
loop_
_entity_poly.entity_id
_entity_poly.type
_entity_poly.pdbx_seq_one_letter_code
_entity_poly.pdbx_strand_id
1 'polypeptide(L)'
;MAGIDEHQIRQSALWGHMTQALAQVIRERPADAMDALGAASNQLLSGSAVPPMKGNMYADPRPTARAAAPVDSFTNTRWAANTNTALAPPRPPRRPRRADAEDEQEEEDASADAGADGQPQVDLADHPGALSDVVTEQQYFNMVGLGLPRVDAYRLLVGLRQLIRSEPLSTVRFWGVVTGSAYDYYVAECQVDEDRMQENAGITGEGDAEDDMEEEEEHAPVSQIADVLCTLAGGRLARRWPRPSAPAEEAGTGLNAMCYYASTSADPTTWTRLPDVSPHHITVARALRCRFTGNLDAPVHGHPRFMGCEKHYLRAQIARITSACRIAPVQTFTTEGAVPDAEEDEEETSARPPPTAVPAYAVLPPLLPQEAPDEEDAEAIAAVQAWYKGYTKGELMQAKGWSHIAPSVLNCGRVTTAPVEEEEEPADDEGDDGQGDGANASEASPPPAPEMIAPFLSDISLDAPLSYPGHSRSHLAPWTFRKAYEGEGSLTAVYVAKSLRWPGAATYAVTTAGRPGASYQMMYYGTGLKDMQGAYYAPPLPPPCFREYVEAPGEFDGQRDCTIDEELRYAPPPPRPEAEGEDEEEDDV
;
A
#
# COMPACT_ATOMS: atom_id res chain seq x y z
N MET A 1 -19.75 -43.12 49.72
CA MET A 1 -19.72 -42.13 50.82
C MET A 1 -19.73 -42.88 52.15
N ALA A 2 -18.56 -43.07 52.75
CA ALA A 2 -18.40 -43.45 54.15
C ALA A 2 -17.02 -42.94 54.60
N GLY A 3 -16.95 -42.27 55.76
CA GLY A 3 -15.70 -42.18 56.51
C GLY A 3 -15.06 -40.81 56.73
N ILE A 4 -15.77 -39.68 56.65
CA ILE A 4 -15.27 -38.44 57.25
C ILE A 4 -16.03 -38.23 58.56
N ASP A 5 -15.30 -38.26 59.68
CA ASP A 5 -15.84 -37.98 61.00
C ASP A 5 -16.28 -36.52 61.08
N GLU A 6 -17.44 -36.23 61.68
CA GLU A 6 -18.00 -34.88 61.74
C GLU A 6 -17.04 -33.91 62.44
N HIS A 7 -16.30 -34.44 63.41
CA HIS A 7 -15.26 -33.70 64.11
C HIS A 7 -14.12 -33.27 63.17
N GLN A 8 -13.75 -34.11 62.21
CA GLN A 8 -12.70 -33.80 61.22
C GLN A 8 -13.19 -32.74 60.22
N ILE A 9 -14.48 -32.75 59.86
CA ILE A 9 -15.07 -31.72 58.99
C ILE A 9 -15.01 -30.35 59.68
N ARG A 10 -15.41 -30.28 60.95
CA ARG A 10 -15.42 -29.01 61.73
C ARG A 10 -14.01 -28.47 62.01
N GLN A 11 -13.00 -29.32 62.00
CA GLN A 11 -11.60 -28.93 62.14
C GLN A 11 -10.93 -28.57 60.80
N SER A 12 -11.60 -28.75 59.67
CA SER A 12 -11.02 -28.44 58.36
C SER A 12 -10.88 -26.93 58.14
N ALA A 13 -9.82 -26.52 57.44
CA ALA A 13 -9.59 -25.13 57.07
C ALA A 13 -10.73 -24.55 56.21
N LEU A 14 -11.34 -25.39 55.36
CA LEU A 14 -12.50 -25.01 54.55
C LEU A 14 -13.71 -24.67 55.41
N TRP A 15 -13.98 -25.46 56.45
CA TRP A 15 -15.06 -25.18 57.40
C TRP A 15 -14.84 -23.85 58.12
N GLY A 16 -13.62 -23.58 58.59
CA GLY A 16 -13.26 -22.30 59.19
C GLY A 16 -13.45 -21.11 58.24
N HIS A 17 -12.97 -21.24 57.00
CA HIS A 17 -13.10 -20.20 55.96
C HIS A 17 -14.55 -19.89 55.60
N MET A 18 -15.36 -20.93 55.32
CA MET A 18 -16.78 -20.77 54.99
C MET A 18 -17.58 -20.20 56.17
N THR A 19 -17.22 -20.57 57.41
CA THR A 19 -17.84 -20.00 58.61
C THR A 19 -17.57 -18.50 58.72
N GLN A 20 -16.33 -18.07 58.45
CA GLN A 20 -15.97 -16.65 58.45
C GLN A 20 -16.64 -15.88 57.31
N ALA A 21 -16.70 -16.46 56.11
CA ALA A 21 -17.37 -15.85 54.95
C ALA A 21 -18.87 -15.65 55.20
N LEU A 22 -19.55 -16.67 55.74
CA LEU A 22 -20.96 -16.57 56.12
C LEU A 22 -21.18 -15.58 57.26
N ALA A 23 -20.32 -15.57 58.28
CA ALA A 23 -20.39 -14.60 59.37
C ALA A 23 -20.26 -13.15 58.87
N GLN A 24 -19.40 -12.93 57.87
CA GLN A 24 -19.23 -11.63 57.24
C GLN A 24 -20.49 -11.21 56.44
N VAL A 25 -21.05 -12.10 55.62
CA VAL A 25 -22.29 -11.83 54.86
C VAL A 25 -23.47 -11.56 55.80
N ILE A 26 -23.58 -12.31 56.90
CA ILE A 26 -24.63 -12.09 57.92
C ILE A 26 -24.46 -10.74 58.62
N ARG A 27 -23.21 -10.32 58.90
CA ARG A 27 -22.90 -9.03 59.51
C ARG A 27 -23.22 -7.87 58.57
N GLU A 28 -22.91 -8.00 57.30
CA GLU A 28 -23.03 -6.93 56.30
C GLU A 28 -24.44 -6.83 55.69
N ARG A 29 -25.24 -7.91 55.75
CA ARG A 29 -26.62 -7.98 55.23
C ARG A 29 -26.78 -7.39 53.82
N PRO A 30 -26.01 -7.89 52.84
CA PRO A 30 -26.14 -7.43 51.46
C PRO A 30 -27.51 -7.80 50.88
N ALA A 31 -27.96 -7.05 49.86
CA ALA A 31 -29.23 -7.29 49.18
C ALA A 31 -29.30 -8.70 48.55
N ASP A 32 -28.20 -9.14 47.94
CA ASP A 32 -28.04 -10.49 47.39
C ASP A 32 -26.93 -11.26 48.11
N ALA A 33 -27.32 -12.06 49.10
CA ALA A 33 -26.39 -12.81 49.94
C ALA A 33 -25.54 -13.85 49.19
N MET A 34 -26.05 -14.40 48.09
CA MET A 34 -25.35 -15.41 47.30
C MET A 34 -24.19 -14.84 46.49
N ASP A 35 -24.37 -13.64 45.92
CA ASP A 35 -23.31 -12.97 45.13
C ASP A 35 -22.22 -12.41 46.06
N ALA A 36 -22.63 -11.86 47.21
CA ALA A 36 -21.72 -11.35 48.22
C ALA A 36 -20.85 -12.43 48.89
N LEU A 37 -21.25 -13.70 48.84
CA LEU A 37 -20.47 -14.81 49.42
C LEU A 37 -19.13 -14.98 48.71
N GLY A 38 -19.10 -14.83 47.38
CA GLY A 38 -17.86 -14.88 46.60
C GLY A 38 -16.92 -13.73 46.96
N ALA A 39 -17.46 -12.52 47.07
CA ALA A 39 -16.72 -11.34 47.48
C ALA A 39 -16.17 -11.44 48.91
N ALA A 40 -16.97 -11.89 49.87
CA ALA A 40 -16.55 -12.11 51.26
C ALA A 40 -15.46 -13.19 51.36
N SER A 41 -15.59 -14.29 50.60
CA SER A 41 -14.56 -15.32 50.50
C SER A 41 -13.24 -14.74 49.98
N ASN A 42 -13.29 -13.94 48.92
CA ASN A 42 -12.09 -13.30 48.37
C ASN A 42 -11.48 -12.29 49.34
N GLN A 43 -12.29 -11.52 50.06
CA GLN A 43 -11.82 -10.56 51.04
C GLN A 43 -11.09 -11.21 52.21
N LEU A 44 -11.59 -12.36 52.67
CA LEU A 44 -10.93 -13.15 53.71
C LEU A 44 -9.62 -13.78 53.23
N LEU A 45 -9.55 -14.22 51.96
CA LEU A 45 -8.36 -14.86 51.40
C LEU A 45 -7.28 -13.85 50.99
N SER A 46 -7.67 -12.71 50.41
CA SER A 46 -6.77 -11.79 49.71
C SER A 46 -6.73 -10.38 50.31
N GLY A 47 -7.56 -10.09 51.32
CA GLY A 47 -7.74 -8.75 51.87
C GLY A 47 -8.60 -7.83 51.01
N SER A 48 -9.01 -8.26 49.82
CA SER A 48 -9.83 -7.51 48.87
C SER A 48 -11.06 -8.32 48.44
N ALA A 49 -12.23 -7.67 48.36
CA ALA A 49 -13.48 -8.29 47.89
C ALA A 49 -13.39 -8.80 46.44
N VAL A 50 -12.49 -8.21 45.66
CA VAL A 50 -12.16 -8.64 44.29
C VAL A 50 -10.88 -9.46 44.34
N PRO A 51 -10.78 -10.61 43.65
CA PRO A 51 -9.53 -11.35 43.52
C PRO A 51 -8.41 -10.40 43.11
N PRO A 52 -7.18 -10.56 43.64
CA PRO A 52 -6.07 -9.71 43.25
C PRO A 52 -5.84 -9.85 41.74
N MET A 53 -6.31 -8.86 40.98
CA MET A 53 -6.00 -8.74 39.58
C MET A 53 -4.50 -8.45 39.49
N LYS A 54 -3.78 -9.22 38.66
CA LYS A 54 -2.40 -8.90 38.29
C LYS A 54 -2.44 -7.66 37.39
N GLY A 55 -2.64 -6.48 37.97
CA GLY A 55 -2.67 -5.20 37.27
C GLY A 55 -3.62 -4.20 37.91
N ASN A 56 -3.15 -2.96 38.09
CA ASN A 56 -4.00 -1.82 38.41
C ASN A 56 -4.86 -1.50 37.18
N MET A 57 -6.06 -2.09 37.09
CA MET A 57 -7.01 -1.78 36.00
C MET A 57 -7.78 -0.47 36.22
N TYR A 58 -7.78 0.09 37.44
CA TYR A 58 -8.34 1.41 37.69
C TYR A 58 -7.19 2.43 37.74
N ALA A 59 -7.00 3.14 36.62
CA ALA A 59 -6.26 4.39 36.65
C ALA A 59 -7.05 5.38 37.51
N ASP A 60 -6.52 5.73 38.68
CA ASP A 60 -6.92 6.97 39.36
C ASP A 60 -6.82 8.10 38.31
N PRO A 61 -7.86 8.92 38.10
CA PRO A 61 -7.80 10.03 37.13
C PRO A 61 -6.76 11.09 37.50
N ARG A 62 -6.16 11.01 38.70
CA ARG A 62 -5.04 11.87 39.09
C ARG A 62 -3.79 11.49 38.29
N PRO A 63 -3.03 12.49 37.80
CA PRO A 63 -1.79 12.23 37.10
C PRO A 63 -0.82 11.46 38.00
N THR A 64 -0.58 10.19 37.68
CA THR A 64 0.44 9.38 38.32
C THR A 64 1.83 9.86 37.94
N ALA A 65 2.76 9.82 38.89
CA ALA A 65 4.16 10.12 38.61
C ALA A 65 4.70 9.21 37.50
N ARG A 66 5.54 9.75 36.61
CA ARG A 66 6.16 9.02 35.48
C ARG A 66 6.81 7.70 35.91
N ALA A 67 7.39 7.65 37.12
CA ALA A 67 8.02 6.45 37.66
C ALA A 67 7.04 5.33 38.06
N ALA A 68 5.74 5.64 38.22
CA ALA A 68 4.71 4.68 38.61
C ALA A 68 3.93 4.10 37.42
N ALA A 69 4.13 4.65 36.21
CA ALA A 69 3.51 4.14 35.00
C ALA A 69 4.33 2.97 34.42
N PRO A 70 3.68 1.90 33.91
CA PRO A 70 4.38 0.81 33.24
C PRO A 70 5.24 1.33 32.07
N VAL A 71 6.41 0.72 31.84
CA VAL A 71 7.32 1.15 30.76
C VAL A 71 6.62 1.14 29.39
N ASP A 72 5.78 0.13 29.14
CA ASP A 72 5.01 -0.04 27.90
C ASP A 72 3.91 1.03 27.70
N SER A 73 3.53 1.77 28.76
CA SER A 73 2.56 2.86 28.62
C SER A 73 3.16 4.05 27.85
N PHE A 74 4.47 4.27 27.95
CA PHE A 74 5.13 5.37 27.26
C PHE A 74 5.18 5.17 25.75
N THR A 75 5.41 3.94 25.28
CA THR A 75 5.35 3.61 23.86
C THR A 75 3.92 3.79 23.32
N ASN A 76 2.91 3.34 24.08
CA ASN A 76 1.50 3.44 23.68
C ASN A 76 0.92 4.86 23.74
N THR A 77 1.56 5.80 24.46
CA THR A 77 1.10 7.19 24.60
C THR A 77 1.93 8.18 23.80
N ARG A 78 2.94 7.72 23.03
CA ARG A 78 3.82 8.59 22.23
C ARG A 78 3.03 9.45 21.25
N TRP A 79 2.01 8.89 20.60
CA TRP A 79 1.11 9.63 19.72
C TRP A 79 0.44 10.82 20.41
N ALA A 80 0.07 10.70 21.69
CA ALA A 80 -0.62 11.76 22.41
C ALA A 80 0.32 12.94 22.68
N ALA A 81 1.58 12.65 23.02
CA ALA A 81 2.62 13.67 23.18
C ALA A 81 2.91 14.37 21.85
N ASN A 82 3.04 13.63 20.75
CA ASN A 82 3.29 14.18 19.43
C ASN A 82 2.12 15.05 18.94
N THR A 83 0.89 14.55 19.08
CA THR A 83 -0.33 15.29 18.72
C THR A 83 -0.45 16.59 19.53
N ASN A 84 -0.21 16.53 20.84
CA ASN A 84 -0.24 17.72 21.70
C ASN A 84 0.85 18.73 21.33
N THR A 85 2.02 18.25 20.87
CA THR A 85 3.09 19.12 20.39
C THR A 85 2.71 19.79 19.08
N ALA A 86 2.09 19.07 18.15
CA ALA A 86 1.60 19.62 16.88
C ALA A 86 0.44 20.61 17.05
N LEU A 87 -0.40 20.42 18.07
CA LEU A 87 -1.48 21.34 18.44
C LEU A 87 -1.03 22.52 19.29
N ALA A 88 0.18 22.47 19.87
CA ALA A 88 0.66 23.54 20.72
C ALA A 88 0.86 24.81 19.87
N PRO A 89 0.39 25.98 20.33
CA PRO A 89 0.65 27.23 19.63
C PRO A 89 2.17 27.47 19.51
N PRO A 90 2.63 28.11 18.43
CA PRO A 90 4.05 28.43 18.27
C PRO A 90 4.53 29.20 19.50
N ARG A 91 5.67 28.80 20.05
CA ARG A 91 6.22 29.47 21.22
C ARG A 91 6.59 30.90 20.83
N PRO A 92 6.18 31.92 21.60
CA PRO A 92 6.59 33.29 21.31
C PRO A 92 8.12 33.37 21.30
N PRO A 93 8.72 34.15 20.39
CA PRO A 93 10.16 34.31 20.32
C PRO A 93 10.66 34.78 21.68
N ARG A 94 11.56 34.01 22.29
CA ARG A 94 12.20 34.41 23.54
C ARG A 94 13.16 35.55 23.21
N ARG A 95 12.80 36.79 23.60
CA ARG A 95 13.77 37.90 23.62
C ARG A 95 14.98 37.42 24.41
N PRO A 96 16.20 37.47 23.84
CA PRO A 96 17.40 37.13 24.61
C PRO A 96 17.42 38.01 25.85
N ARG A 97 17.53 37.39 27.02
CA ARG A 97 17.62 38.09 28.29
C ARG A 97 18.90 38.92 28.24
N ARG A 98 18.79 40.23 27.96
CA ARG A 98 19.89 41.17 28.15
C ARG A 98 20.31 41.04 29.62
N ALA A 99 21.54 40.58 29.83
CA ALA A 99 22.22 40.86 31.08
C ALA A 99 22.40 42.37 31.14
N ASP A 100 22.24 42.90 32.34
CA ASP A 100 22.38 44.31 32.72
C ASP A 100 21.07 45.11 32.60
N ALA A 101 20.43 45.22 33.76
CA ALA A 101 19.41 46.19 34.06
C ALA A 101 20.10 47.53 34.33
N GLU A 102 19.81 48.52 33.51
CA GLU A 102 19.61 49.94 33.84
C GLU A 102 19.19 50.64 32.54
N ASP A 103 18.29 51.62 32.66
CA ASP A 103 17.63 52.41 31.60
C ASP A 103 16.31 51.84 31.04
N GLU A 104 15.25 51.99 31.84
CA GLU A 104 13.88 52.20 31.35
C GLU A 104 13.69 53.68 31.01
N GLN A 105 13.49 54.02 29.74
CA GLN A 105 12.55 55.02 29.18
C GLN A 105 13.06 55.55 27.84
N GLU A 106 12.11 55.77 26.92
CA GLU A 106 12.26 56.23 25.53
C GLU A 106 12.61 55.15 24.49
N GLU A 107 11.59 54.39 24.09
CA GLU A 107 11.35 54.00 22.69
C GLU A 107 9.93 53.42 22.54
N GLU A 108 8.91 54.23 22.89
CA GLU A 108 7.61 54.17 22.21
C GLU A 108 7.73 55.12 21.01
N ASP A 109 7.35 54.67 19.81
CA ASP A 109 7.32 55.41 18.52
C ASP A 109 8.45 55.18 17.49
N ALA A 110 9.11 54.00 17.47
CA ALA A 110 10.04 53.66 16.37
C ALA A 110 10.08 52.18 15.93
N SER A 111 8.98 51.42 15.98
CA SER A 111 8.97 50.03 15.45
C SER A 111 7.83 49.72 14.47
N ALA A 112 7.34 50.73 13.75
CA ALA A 112 6.38 50.54 12.66
C ALA A 112 7.03 50.23 11.29
N ASP A 113 8.36 50.23 11.17
CA ASP A 113 9.02 49.99 9.87
C ASP A 113 10.47 49.51 10.02
N ALA A 114 10.67 48.24 10.36
CA ALA A 114 11.96 47.57 10.24
C ALA A 114 11.74 46.07 9.96
N GLY A 115 11.49 45.76 8.69
CA GLY A 115 11.71 44.40 8.19
C GLY A 115 13.21 44.09 8.15
N ALA A 116 13.62 43.01 8.82
CA ALA A 116 14.80 42.19 8.51
C ALA A 116 15.04 41.22 9.67
N ASP A 117 14.30 40.12 9.69
CA ASP A 117 14.80 38.79 10.05
C ASP A 117 13.75 37.79 9.53
N GLY A 118 14.02 37.30 8.32
CA GLY A 118 13.11 36.50 7.50
C GLY A 118 12.88 35.09 8.04
N GLN A 119 12.15 34.98 9.14
CA GLN A 119 11.36 33.79 9.42
C GLN A 119 9.89 34.18 9.24
N PRO A 120 9.17 33.57 8.28
CA PRO A 120 7.76 33.86 8.12
C PRO A 120 7.07 33.58 9.46
N GLN A 121 6.26 34.55 9.91
CA GLN A 121 5.26 34.31 10.93
C GLN A 121 4.35 33.21 10.38
N VAL A 122 4.65 31.95 10.71
CA VAL A 122 3.90 30.81 10.18
C VAL A 122 2.55 30.83 10.88
N ASP A 123 1.57 31.48 10.26
CA ASP A 123 0.19 31.36 10.69
C ASP A 123 -0.16 29.87 10.67
N LEU A 124 -0.71 29.38 11.78
CA LEU A 124 -1.02 27.95 11.97
C LEU A 124 -2.00 27.42 10.90
N ALA A 125 -2.69 28.33 10.20
CA ALA A 125 -3.60 28.09 9.09
C ALA A 125 -2.92 27.94 7.72
N ASP A 126 -1.69 28.43 7.54
CA ASP A 126 -1.02 28.40 6.24
C ASP A 126 -0.23 27.10 6.10
N HIS A 127 -0.58 26.34 5.06
CA HIS A 127 0.14 25.16 4.60
C HIS A 127 0.41 25.31 3.10
N PRO A 128 1.57 24.87 2.60
CA PRO A 128 2.06 25.22 1.26
C PRO A 128 1.31 24.58 0.09
N GLY A 129 0.33 23.71 0.33
CA GLY A 129 -0.42 23.01 -0.73
C GLY A 129 -1.89 22.79 -0.38
N ALA A 130 -2.63 22.05 -1.20
CA ALA A 130 -4.03 21.72 -0.97
C ALA A 130 -4.18 20.49 -0.06
N LEU A 131 -4.92 20.64 1.05
CA LEU A 131 -5.20 19.57 2.00
C LEU A 131 -6.68 19.19 1.96
N SER A 132 -6.97 17.90 1.78
CA SER A 132 -8.34 17.39 1.86
C SER A 132 -8.94 17.58 3.27
N ASP A 133 -10.20 18.01 3.36
CA ASP A 133 -10.90 18.13 4.64
C ASP A 133 -11.40 16.78 5.14
N VAL A 134 -10.47 16.02 5.75
CA VAL A 134 -10.74 14.69 6.29
C VAL A 134 -11.88 14.72 7.31
N VAL A 135 -12.08 15.80 8.06
CA VAL A 135 -13.11 15.83 9.11
C VAL A 135 -14.51 15.84 8.51
N THR A 136 -14.74 16.64 7.47
CA THR A 136 -16.03 16.68 6.78
C THR A 136 -16.24 15.43 5.93
N GLU A 137 -15.21 14.93 5.24
CA GLU A 137 -15.24 13.67 4.51
C GLU A 137 -15.68 12.50 5.42
N GLN A 138 -15.04 12.35 6.59
CA GLN A 138 -15.40 11.32 7.55
C GLN A 138 -16.79 11.53 8.14
N GLN A 139 -17.28 12.77 8.24
CA GLN A 139 -18.67 13.04 8.62
C GLN A 139 -19.66 12.48 7.60
N TYR A 140 -19.39 12.60 6.29
CA TYR A 140 -20.22 12.00 5.24
C TYR A 140 -20.26 10.47 5.34
N PHE A 141 -19.11 9.82 5.53
CA PHE A 141 -19.05 8.38 5.75
C PHE A 141 -19.75 7.94 7.06
N ASN A 142 -19.66 8.74 8.12
CA ASN A 142 -20.30 8.46 9.40
C ASN A 142 -21.83 8.50 9.33
N MET A 143 -22.42 9.32 8.45
CA MET A 143 -23.88 9.32 8.24
C MET A 143 -24.42 7.98 7.73
N VAL A 144 -23.57 7.15 7.09
CA VAL A 144 -23.90 5.79 6.61
C VAL A 144 -23.29 4.71 7.51
N GLY A 145 -22.59 5.10 8.59
CA GLY A 145 -21.98 4.19 9.56
C GLY A 145 -20.70 3.51 9.07
N LEU A 146 -19.87 4.21 8.29
CA LEU A 146 -18.63 3.68 7.70
C LEU A 146 -17.37 4.50 7.99
N GLY A 147 -17.52 5.71 8.52
CA GLY A 147 -16.41 6.62 8.72
C GLY A 147 -15.61 6.32 9.98
N LEU A 148 -14.47 6.99 10.09
CA LEU A 148 -13.69 7.02 11.31
C LEU A 148 -14.40 7.85 12.40
N PRO A 149 -14.20 7.51 13.69
CA PRO A 149 -14.64 8.38 14.78
C PRO A 149 -14.10 9.80 14.61
N ARG A 150 -14.90 10.81 14.96
CA ARG A 150 -14.55 12.24 14.79
C ARG A 150 -13.22 12.61 15.44
N VAL A 151 -12.91 12.01 16.59
CA VAL A 151 -11.66 12.26 17.32
C VAL A 151 -10.45 11.75 16.53
N ASP A 152 -10.57 10.57 15.91
CA ASP A 152 -9.48 9.99 15.12
C ASP A 152 -9.33 10.69 13.78
N ALA A 153 -10.43 11.09 13.14
CA ALA A 153 -10.41 11.93 11.94
C ALA A 153 -9.67 13.26 12.19
N TYR A 154 -9.91 13.90 13.34
CA TYR A 154 -9.20 15.13 13.70
C TYR A 154 -7.71 14.88 13.98
N ARG A 155 -7.34 13.78 14.64
CA ARG A 155 -5.93 13.40 14.85
C ARG A 155 -5.22 13.17 13.51
N LEU A 156 -5.87 12.52 12.57
CA LEU A 156 -5.35 12.32 11.22
C LEU A 156 -5.17 13.65 10.48
N LEU A 157 -6.11 14.58 10.60
CA LEU A 157 -5.97 15.92 10.03
C LEU A 157 -4.71 16.63 10.54
N VAL A 158 -4.43 16.53 11.85
CA VAL A 158 -3.20 17.09 12.44
C VAL A 158 -1.94 16.42 11.86
N GLY A 159 -1.96 15.09 11.71
CA GLY A 159 -0.87 14.34 11.09
C GLY A 159 -0.63 14.73 9.63
N LEU A 160 -1.68 14.86 8.82
CA LEU A 160 -1.56 15.26 7.41
C LEU A 160 -1.09 16.71 7.24
N ARG A 161 -1.50 17.61 8.15
CA ARG A 161 -0.97 18.99 8.20
C ARG A 161 0.53 19.03 8.51
N GLN A 162 1.02 18.08 9.31
CA GLN A 162 2.46 17.95 9.55
C GLN A 162 3.17 17.40 8.31
N LEU A 163 2.58 16.41 7.63
CA LEU A 163 3.12 15.81 6.41
C LEU A 163 3.32 16.83 5.27
N ILE A 164 2.31 17.64 4.96
CA ILE A 164 2.39 18.65 3.88
C ILE A 164 3.43 19.75 4.15
N ARG A 165 3.77 19.96 5.43
CA ARG A 165 4.79 20.92 5.86
C ARG A 165 6.20 20.33 5.83
N SER A 166 6.35 19.04 6.11
CA SER A 166 7.65 18.37 6.11
C SER A 166 8.13 18.01 4.71
N GLU A 167 7.21 17.62 3.82
CA GLU A 167 7.54 17.10 2.49
C GLU A 167 7.15 18.10 1.37
N PRO A 168 7.81 18.04 0.20
CA PRO A 168 7.48 18.85 -0.98
C PRO A 168 6.22 18.30 -1.70
N LEU A 169 5.05 18.53 -1.10
CA LEU A 169 3.76 18.02 -1.60
C LEU A 169 2.84 19.17 -2.03
N SER A 170 2.19 19.02 -3.18
CA SER A 170 1.23 19.97 -3.74
C SER A 170 -0.20 19.67 -3.26
N THR A 171 -0.59 18.39 -3.26
CA THR A 171 -1.88 17.94 -2.76
C THR A 171 -1.71 16.76 -1.80
N VAL A 172 -2.46 16.77 -0.70
CA VAL A 172 -2.48 15.67 0.29
C VAL A 172 -3.92 15.26 0.55
N ARG A 173 -4.20 13.98 0.30
CA ARG A 173 -5.52 13.37 0.47
C ARG A 173 -5.45 12.15 1.36
N PHE A 174 -6.44 11.97 2.23
CA PHE A 174 -6.60 10.71 2.94
C PHE A 174 -7.15 9.61 2.00
N TRP A 175 -6.40 8.51 1.85
CA TRP A 175 -6.79 7.38 1.01
C TRP A 175 -7.63 6.36 1.79
N GLY A 176 -7.22 6.05 3.03
CA GLY A 176 -7.92 5.06 3.84
C GLY A 176 -7.10 4.39 4.93
N VAL A 177 -7.66 3.30 5.46
CA VAL A 177 -7.09 2.46 6.52
C VAL A 177 -6.94 1.02 6.04
N VAL A 178 -5.75 0.47 6.23
CA VAL A 178 -5.46 -0.96 6.04
C VAL A 178 -5.24 -1.61 7.40
N THR A 179 -6.11 -2.53 7.78
CA THR A 179 -6.06 -3.14 9.11
C THR A 179 -4.95 -4.18 9.20
N GLY A 180 -4.14 -4.11 10.25
CA GLY A 180 -3.07 -5.07 10.53
C GLY A 180 -3.41 -6.02 11.68
N SER A 181 -2.42 -6.79 12.13
CA SER A 181 -2.55 -7.68 13.29
C SER A 181 -2.03 -7.05 14.57
N ALA A 182 -0.93 -6.29 14.51
CA ALA A 182 -0.42 -5.49 15.64
C ALA A 182 -0.94 -4.05 15.57
N TYR A 183 -0.80 -3.40 14.42
CA TYR A 183 -1.25 -2.03 14.19
C TYR A 183 -1.85 -1.86 12.80
N ASP A 184 -2.77 -0.90 12.68
CA ASP A 184 -3.37 -0.52 11.40
C ASP A 184 -2.53 0.55 10.69
N TYR A 185 -2.58 0.57 9.36
CA TYR A 185 -1.96 1.61 8.55
C TYR A 185 -2.96 2.65 8.10
N TYR A 186 -2.66 3.92 8.38
CA TYR A 186 -3.28 5.07 7.74
C TYR A 186 -2.52 5.42 6.48
N VAL A 187 -3.20 5.58 5.36
CA VAL A 187 -2.57 5.86 4.07
C VAL A 187 -3.02 7.22 3.56
N ALA A 188 -2.05 8.03 3.16
CA ALA A 188 -2.25 9.29 2.45
C ALA A 188 -1.82 9.13 1.00
N GLU A 189 -2.64 9.60 0.07
CA GLU A 189 -2.33 9.77 -1.35
C GLU A 189 -1.91 11.23 -1.55
N CYS A 190 -0.73 11.46 -2.10
CA CYS A 190 -0.17 12.80 -2.27
C CYS A 190 0.34 13.01 -3.69
N GLN A 191 0.27 14.24 -4.17
CA GLN A 191 0.93 14.67 -5.40
C GLN A 191 2.18 15.45 -5.02
N VAL A 192 3.28 15.15 -5.69
CA VAL A 192 4.55 15.86 -5.50
C VAL A 192 4.43 17.27 -6.07
N ASP A 193 5.11 18.22 -5.44
CA ASP A 193 5.30 19.56 -5.98
C ASP A 193 6.69 19.63 -6.62
N GLU A 194 6.73 19.61 -7.95
CA GLU A 194 7.98 19.55 -8.73
C GLU A 194 8.91 20.74 -8.41
N ASP A 195 8.35 21.93 -8.20
CA ASP A 195 9.12 23.14 -7.91
C ASP A 195 9.83 23.02 -6.55
N ARG A 196 9.10 22.56 -5.53
CA ARG A 196 9.66 22.34 -4.18
C ARG A 196 10.60 21.13 -4.13
N MET A 197 10.41 20.15 -5.00
CA MET A 197 11.32 19.01 -5.12
C MET A 197 12.66 19.45 -5.71
N GLN A 198 12.64 20.27 -6.76
CA GLN A 198 13.85 20.83 -7.37
C GLN A 198 14.60 21.78 -6.41
N GLU A 199 13.88 22.60 -5.63
CA GLU A 199 14.47 23.43 -4.58
C GLU A 199 15.16 22.60 -3.49
N ASN A 200 14.51 21.52 -3.04
CA ASN A 200 15.10 20.62 -2.06
C ASN A 200 16.34 19.91 -2.62
N ALA A 201 16.31 19.44 -3.86
CA ALA A 201 17.46 18.82 -4.53
C ALA A 201 18.64 19.81 -4.69
N GLY A 202 18.34 21.08 -4.98
CA GLY A 202 19.35 22.15 -5.04
C GLY A 202 19.96 22.52 -3.69
N ILE A 203 19.25 22.27 -2.59
CA ILE A 203 19.73 22.52 -1.21
C ILE A 203 20.51 21.32 -0.65
N THR A 204 20.12 20.08 -0.98
CA THR A 204 20.80 18.87 -0.48
C THR A 204 22.07 18.52 -1.23
N GLY A 205 22.34 19.13 -2.40
CA GLY A 205 23.61 18.92 -3.11
C GLY A 205 23.83 17.46 -3.54
N GLU A 206 22.77 16.70 -3.74
CA GLU A 206 22.78 15.31 -4.22
C GLU A 206 22.55 15.26 -5.74
N GLY A 207 22.98 16.30 -6.47
CA GLY A 207 22.74 16.44 -7.90
C GLY A 207 23.71 15.69 -8.82
N ASP A 208 24.78 15.08 -8.30
CA ASP A 208 25.82 14.41 -9.09
C ASP A 208 26.39 13.16 -8.38
N ALA A 209 25.57 12.41 -7.63
CA ALA A 209 26.04 11.24 -6.87
C ALA A 209 25.37 9.90 -7.27
N GLU A 210 24.52 9.89 -8.29
CA GLU A 210 23.87 8.66 -8.75
C GLU A 210 24.73 7.86 -9.76
N ASP A 211 25.74 8.47 -10.39
CA ASP A 211 26.63 7.78 -11.35
C ASP A 211 27.91 7.18 -10.71
N ASP A 212 28.27 7.52 -9.48
CA ASP A 212 29.48 7.00 -8.80
C ASP A 212 29.22 5.85 -7.80
N MET A 213 27.96 5.48 -7.55
CA MET A 213 27.61 4.43 -6.56
C MET A 213 27.64 2.99 -7.10
N GLU A 214 27.83 2.77 -8.40
CA GLU A 214 27.96 1.41 -8.95
C GLU A 214 29.39 0.83 -8.81
N GLU A 215 30.43 1.65 -8.63
CA GLU A 215 31.82 1.17 -8.54
C GLU A 215 32.33 0.97 -7.08
N GLU A 216 31.69 1.54 -6.05
CA GLU A 216 32.18 1.46 -4.65
C GLU A 216 31.68 0.24 -3.85
N GLU A 217 30.69 -0.53 -4.31
CA GLU A 217 30.19 -1.72 -3.58
C GLU A 217 31.14 -2.95 -3.63
N GLU A 218 32.20 -2.94 -4.44
CA GLU A 218 33.12 -4.10 -4.56
C GLU A 218 34.08 -4.29 -3.36
N HIS A 219 34.16 -3.36 -2.41
CA HIS A 219 35.20 -3.37 -1.37
C HIS A 219 34.73 -3.20 0.09
N ALA A 220 33.55 -3.72 0.44
CA ALA A 220 33.20 -3.92 1.86
C ALA A 220 33.97 -5.13 2.46
N PRO A 221 34.62 -4.98 3.63
CA PRO A 221 35.42 -6.06 4.23
C PRO A 221 34.51 -7.19 4.71
N VAL A 222 34.67 -8.38 4.11
CA VAL A 222 33.82 -9.53 4.42
C VAL A 222 34.17 -10.13 5.78
N SER A 223 33.25 -10.02 6.75
CA SER A 223 33.46 -10.51 8.11
C SER A 223 33.00 -11.96 8.33
N GLN A 224 32.12 -12.48 7.47
CA GLN A 224 31.54 -13.82 7.59
C GLN A 224 31.49 -14.54 6.24
N ILE A 225 31.87 -15.83 6.22
CA ILE A 225 31.88 -16.67 5.00
C ILE A 225 30.47 -16.78 4.38
N ALA A 226 29.41 -16.59 5.18
CA ALA A 226 28.03 -16.54 4.70
C ALA A 226 27.77 -15.36 3.75
N ASP A 227 28.41 -14.21 3.99
CA ASP A 227 28.24 -13.00 3.16
C ASP A 227 28.93 -13.19 1.80
N VAL A 228 30.11 -13.84 1.78
CA VAL A 228 30.83 -14.25 0.54
C VAL A 228 29.98 -15.19 -0.32
N LEU A 229 29.30 -16.15 0.31
CA LEU A 229 28.43 -17.10 -0.39
C LEU A 229 27.16 -16.42 -0.92
N CYS A 230 26.66 -15.38 -0.25
CA CYS A 230 25.51 -14.60 -0.71
C CYS A 230 25.87 -13.63 -1.86
N THR A 231 27.03 -12.97 -1.86
CA THR A 231 27.48 -12.09 -2.97
C THR A 231 27.90 -12.87 -4.23
N LEU A 232 28.65 -13.98 -4.08
CA LEU A 232 28.96 -14.86 -5.23
C LEU A 232 27.71 -15.56 -5.78
N ALA A 233 26.71 -15.81 -4.92
CA ALA A 233 25.40 -16.23 -5.39
C ALA A 233 24.67 -15.08 -6.07
N GLY A 234 24.77 -13.82 -5.62
CA GLY A 234 24.13 -12.64 -6.24
C GLY A 234 24.45 -12.47 -7.73
N GLY A 235 25.73 -12.50 -8.11
CA GLY A 235 26.15 -12.38 -9.52
C GLY A 235 25.79 -13.59 -10.39
N ARG A 236 25.58 -14.77 -9.79
CA ARG A 236 25.10 -15.97 -10.49
C ARG A 236 23.57 -16.13 -10.43
N LEU A 237 22.90 -15.50 -9.46
CA LEU A 237 21.45 -15.50 -9.26
C LEU A 237 20.76 -14.42 -10.10
N ALA A 238 21.43 -13.30 -10.39
CA ALA A 238 20.96 -12.32 -11.38
C ALA A 238 20.75 -12.96 -12.76
N ARG A 239 21.55 -13.98 -13.12
CA ARG A 239 21.35 -14.80 -14.34
C ARG A 239 20.42 -16.00 -14.16
N ARG A 240 19.99 -16.31 -12.93
CA ARG A 240 19.15 -17.47 -12.59
C ARG A 240 17.69 -17.09 -12.27
N TRP A 241 17.43 -15.82 -12.04
CA TRP A 241 16.08 -15.32 -11.76
C TRP A 241 15.46 -14.74 -13.04
N PRO A 242 14.16 -14.96 -13.29
CA PRO A 242 13.51 -14.34 -14.43
C PRO A 242 13.67 -12.82 -14.33
N ARG A 243 14.19 -12.18 -15.38
CA ARG A 243 14.09 -10.71 -15.53
C ARG A 243 12.64 -10.32 -15.24
N PRO A 244 12.38 -9.22 -14.49
CA PRO A 244 11.03 -8.69 -14.38
C PRO A 244 10.44 -8.61 -15.80
N SER A 245 9.29 -9.24 -16.04
CA SER A 245 8.75 -9.40 -17.39
C SER A 245 8.40 -8.07 -18.07
N ALA A 246 8.34 -6.98 -17.31
CA ALA A 246 8.17 -5.62 -17.78
C ALA A 246 8.90 -4.64 -16.85
N PRO A 247 9.50 -3.57 -17.38
CA PRO A 247 10.11 -2.51 -16.58
C PRO A 247 9.06 -1.75 -15.77
N ALA A 248 9.48 -1.20 -14.63
CA ALA A 248 8.62 -0.38 -13.79
C ALA A 248 8.25 0.93 -14.49
N GLU A 249 7.05 1.44 -14.18
CA GLU A 249 6.63 2.76 -14.65
C GLU A 249 7.39 3.84 -13.88
N GLU A 250 7.86 4.87 -14.57
CA GLU A 250 8.61 5.98 -13.98
C GLU A 250 7.75 6.73 -12.95
N ALA A 251 8.41 7.35 -11.96
CA ALA A 251 7.73 8.21 -10.99
C ALA A 251 6.95 9.32 -11.73
N GLY A 252 5.71 9.57 -11.33
CA GLY A 252 4.83 10.54 -12.00
C GLY A 252 4.01 9.96 -13.16
N THR A 253 4.26 8.72 -13.60
CA THR A 253 3.51 8.08 -14.70
C THR A 253 2.68 6.88 -14.25
N GLY A 254 1.53 6.67 -14.90
CA GLY A 254 0.69 5.48 -14.72
C GLY A 254 0.29 5.21 -13.26
N LEU A 255 0.75 4.07 -12.72
CA LEU A 255 0.52 3.65 -11.35
C LEU A 255 1.37 4.39 -10.32
N ASN A 256 2.46 5.02 -10.75
CA ASN A 256 3.36 5.83 -9.94
C ASN A 256 3.11 7.34 -10.10
N ALA A 257 1.97 7.73 -10.71
CA ALA A 257 1.55 9.13 -10.81
C ALA A 257 1.34 9.83 -9.47
N MET A 258 0.87 9.10 -8.45
CA MET A 258 0.69 9.62 -7.10
C MET A 258 1.66 8.93 -6.14
N CYS A 259 2.23 9.69 -5.22
CA CYS A 259 3.04 9.16 -4.13
C CYS A 259 2.15 8.81 -2.93
N TYR A 260 2.55 7.80 -2.16
CA TYR A 260 1.77 7.32 -1.03
C TYR A 260 2.61 7.35 0.24
N TYR A 261 2.01 7.83 1.33
CA TYR A 261 2.61 7.81 2.65
C TYR A 261 1.79 6.94 3.58
N ALA A 262 2.46 6.14 4.39
CA ALA A 262 1.84 5.30 5.40
C ALA A 262 2.23 5.77 6.80
N SER A 263 1.24 5.85 7.68
CA SER A 263 1.42 6.06 9.11
C SER A 263 0.82 4.88 9.86
N THR A 264 1.29 4.61 11.07
CA THR A 264 0.82 3.49 11.89
C THR A 264 -0.17 4.00 12.94
N SER A 265 -1.17 3.21 13.31
CA SER A 265 -2.14 3.57 14.36
C SER A 265 -1.48 3.89 15.71
N ALA A 266 -0.28 3.34 15.96
CA ALA A 266 0.56 3.66 17.11
C ALA A 266 0.97 5.14 17.18
N ASP A 267 1.14 5.81 16.03
CA ASP A 267 1.47 7.24 15.93
C ASP A 267 1.03 7.85 14.59
N PRO A 268 -0.17 8.47 14.52
CA PRO A 268 -0.71 9.08 13.30
C PRO A 268 0.00 10.36 12.85
N THR A 269 1.01 10.82 13.59
CA THR A 269 1.80 12.01 13.25
C THR A 269 3.08 11.69 12.47
N THR A 270 3.55 10.45 12.55
CA THR A 270 4.75 10.00 11.83
C THR A 270 4.34 9.31 10.54
N TRP A 271 4.79 9.84 9.41
CA TRP A 271 4.50 9.33 8.07
C TRP A 271 5.77 8.82 7.41
N THR A 272 5.66 7.70 6.69
CA THR A 272 6.76 7.08 5.96
C THR A 272 6.36 6.96 4.49
N ARG A 273 7.20 7.46 3.58
CA ARG A 273 6.98 7.33 2.14
C ARG A 273 7.03 5.86 1.73
N LEU A 274 6.03 5.42 0.99
CA LEU A 274 6.02 4.09 0.38
C LEU A 274 6.85 4.10 -0.91
N PRO A 275 7.56 3.01 -1.22
CA PRO A 275 8.31 2.89 -2.46
C PRO A 275 7.38 2.85 -3.67
N ASP A 276 7.93 3.09 -4.84
CA ASP A 276 7.19 2.99 -6.10
C ASP A 276 6.87 1.53 -6.45
N VAL A 277 5.79 1.34 -7.22
CA VAL A 277 5.29 0.01 -7.51
C VAL A 277 5.99 -0.57 -8.74
N SER A 278 6.47 -1.81 -8.60
CA SER A 278 6.96 -2.59 -9.73
C SER A 278 5.84 -3.51 -10.27
N PRO A 279 5.80 -3.79 -11.59
CA PRO A 279 4.83 -4.70 -12.18
C PRO A 279 4.92 -6.11 -11.57
N HIS A 280 6.14 -6.54 -11.24
CA HIS A 280 6.39 -7.79 -10.53
C HIS A 280 5.67 -7.85 -9.17
N HIS A 281 5.74 -6.78 -8.36
CA HIS A 281 5.05 -6.74 -7.06
C HIS A 281 3.54 -6.88 -7.24
N ILE A 282 2.94 -6.29 -8.27
CA ILE A 282 1.50 -6.40 -8.55
C ILE A 282 1.12 -7.82 -8.96
N THR A 283 1.87 -8.42 -9.88
CA THR A 283 1.62 -9.78 -10.38
C THR A 283 1.71 -10.80 -9.25
N VAL A 284 2.75 -10.72 -8.41
CA VAL A 284 2.88 -11.60 -7.24
C VAL A 284 1.80 -11.28 -6.20
N ALA A 285 1.47 -10.01 -5.94
CA ALA A 285 0.40 -9.65 -5.00
C ALA A 285 -0.98 -10.18 -5.43
N ARG A 286 -1.24 -10.39 -6.73
CA ARG A 286 -2.46 -11.04 -7.22
C ARG A 286 -2.58 -12.50 -6.78
N ALA A 287 -1.46 -13.22 -6.73
CA ALA A 287 -1.39 -14.62 -6.31
C ALA A 287 -1.31 -14.78 -4.77
N LEU A 288 -0.83 -13.75 -4.07
CA LEU A 288 -0.65 -13.79 -2.62
C LEU A 288 -1.88 -13.35 -1.83
N ARG A 289 -2.08 -13.99 -0.68
CA ARG A 289 -3.12 -13.63 0.29
C ARG A 289 -2.51 -13.49 1.69
N CYS A 290 -1.78 -12.40 1.91
CA CYS A 290 -1.09 -12.13 3.17
C CYS A 290 -1.88 -11.10 3.99
N ARG A 291 -1.94 -11.29 5.31
CA ARG A 291 -2.44 -10.27 6.24
C ARG A 291 -1.30 -9.33 6.62
N PHE A 292 -1.63 -8.06 6.82
CA PHE A 292 -0.66 -7.06 7.27
C PHE A 292 -0.31 -7.24 8.74
N THR A 293 0.96 -7.02 9.08
CA THR A 293 1.44 -7.09 10.46
C THR A 293 1.28 -5.77 11.19
N GLY A 294 1.42 -4.65 10.49
CA GLY A 294 1.56 -3.32 11.11
C GLY A 294 3.02 -2.89 11.28
N ASN A 295 3.97 -3.64 10.71
CA ASN A 295 5.36 -3.24 10.52
C ASN A 295 5.74 -3.20 9.02
N LEU A 296 6.12 -2.03 8.51
CA LEU A 296 6.42 -1.81 7.10
C LEU A 296 7.62 -2.61 6.58
N ASP A 297 8.57 -2.96 7.46
CA ASP A 297 9.77 -3.70 7.09
C ASP A 297 9.65 -5.22 7.33
N ALA A 298 8.47 -5.70 7.73
CA ALA A 298 8.24 -7.14 7.89
C ALA A 298 8.36 -7.88 6.54
N PRO A 299 8.95 -9.08 6.51
CA PRO A 299 9.02 -9.89 5.30
C PRO A 299 7.65 -10.45 4.93
N VAL A 300 7.34 -10.48 3.63
CA VAL A 300 6.09 -11.04 3.11
C VAL A 300 6.30 -12.51 2.75
N HIS A 301 5.65 -13.39 3.49
CA HIS A 301 5.75 -14.83 3.28
C HIS A 301 4.66 -15.33 2.34
N GLY A 302 5.03 -16.09 1.31
CA GLY A 302 4.08 -16.73 0.42
C GLY A 302 4.73 -17.36 -0.80
N HIS A 303 3.93 -18.09 -1.57
CA HIS A 303 4.30 -18.61 -2.87
C HIS A 303 3.35 -18.01 -3.93
N PRO A 304 3.85 -17.37 -5.00
CA PRO A 304 5.26 -17.18 -5.36
C PRO A 304 5.98 -16.23 -4.39
N ARG A 305 7.32 -16.33 -4.34
CA ARG A 305 8.12 -15.49 -3.43
C ARG A 305 7.92 -14.01 -3.80
N PHE A 306 7.57 -13.20 -2.80
CA PHE A 306 7.49 -11.76 -2.95
C PHE A 306 8.89 -11.15 -2.82
N MET A 307 9.31 -10.35 -3.80
CA MET A 307 10.56 -9.60 -3.73
C MET A 307 10.27 -8.29 -2.98
N GLY A 308 10.74 -8.17 -1.75
CA GLY A 308 10.55 -6.98 -0.91
C GLY A 308 9.81 -7.24 0.41
N CYS A 309 9.65 -6.17 1.18
CA CYS A 309 8.97 -6.16 2.49
C CYS A 309 7.49 -5.73 2.39
N GLU A 310 6.82 -5.68 3.54
CA GLU A 310 5.40 -5.32 3.69
C GLU A 310 5.06 -3.96 3.06
N LYS A 311 5.96 -2.97 3.10
CA LYS A 311 5.78 -1.67 2.41
C LYS A 311 5.55 -1.78 0.91
N HIS A 312 6.27 -2.68 0.22
CA HIS A 312 6.09 -2.92 -1.21
C HIS A 312 4.77 -3.66 -1.49
N TYR A 313 4.39 -4.59 -0.60
CA TYR A 313 3.11 -5.29 -0.71
C TYR A 313 1.93 -4.35 -0.46
N LEU A 314 2.03 -3.46 0.54
CA LEU A 314 1.05 -2.42 0.83
C LEU A 314 0.86 -1.51 -0.38
N ARG A 315 1.96 -1.01 -0.97
CA ARG A 315 1.93 -0.22 -2.20
C ARG A 315 1.24 -0.95 -3.36
N ALA A 316 1.57 -2.22 -3.58
CA ALA A 316 0.96 -3.03 -4.64
C ALA A 316 -0.54 -3.24 -4.40
N GLN A 317 -0.97 -3.45 -3.15
CA GLN A 317 -2.39 -3.56 -2.81
C GLN A 317 -3.13 -2.24 -3.00
N ILE A 318 -2.53 -1.11 -2.63
CA ILE A 318 -3.10 0.21 -2.86
C ILE A 318 -3.33 0.43 -4.37
N ALA A 319 -2.33 0.15 -5.20
CA ALA A 319 -2.46 0.28 -6.67
C ALA A 319 -3.63 -0.56 -7.23
N ARG A 320 -3.77 -1.81 -6.75
CA ARG A 320 -4.85 -2.72 -7.16
C ARG A 320 -6.24 -2.28 -6.67
N ILE A 321 -6.33 -1.69 -5.49
CA ILE A 321 -7.59 -1.21 -4.92
C ILE A 321 -7.99 0.10 -5.60
N THR A 322 -7.06 1.04 -5.76
CA THR A 322 -7.31 2.34 -6.41
C THR A 322 -7.80 2.13 -7.85
N SER A 323 -7.10 1.33 -8.64
CA SER A 323 -7.52 1.02 -10.02
C SER A 323 -8.91 0.38 -10.13
N ALA A 324 -9.26 -0.51 -9.19
CA ALA A 324 -10.53 -1.25 -9.25
C ALA A 324 -11.72 -0.54 -8.58
N CYS A 325 -11.47 0.46 -7.73
CA CYS A 325 -12.51 1.03 -6.86
C CYS A 325 -12.59 2.56 -6.88
N ARG A 326 -11.71 3.26 -7.60
CA ARG A 326 -11.82 4.71 -7.73
C ARG A 326 -12.89 5.04 -8.77
N ILE A 327 -14.05 5.42 -8.25
CA ILE A 327 -15.26 5.73 -9.03
C ILE A 327 -15.71 7.16 -8.74
N ALA A 328 -16.41 7.76 -9.69
CA ALA A 328 -17.07 9.05 -9.54
C ALA A 328 -18.52 8.97 -10.04
N PRO A 329 -19.40 9.86 -9.58
CA PRO A 329 -20.69 10.09 -10.20
C PRO A 329 -20.55 10.41 -11.71
N VAL A 330 -21.44 9.87 -12.54
CA VAL A 330 -21.41 10.04 -14.01
C VAL A 330 -21.52 11.52 -14.39
N GLN A 331 -20.85 11.95 -15.47
CA GLN A 331 -20.76 13.36 -15.91
C GLN A 331 -19.93 14.28 -14.98
N THR A 332 -19.14 13.72 -14.06
CA THR A 332 -18.13 14.53 -13.35
C THR A 332 -16.89 14.80 -14.22
N PHE A 333 -16.58 13.88 -15.13
CA PHE A 333 -15.39 13.92 -15.97
C PHE A 333 -15.75 13.64 -17.42
N THR A 334 -14.90 14.13 -18.32
CA THR A 334 -14.87 13.78 -19.74
C THR A 334 -13.48 13.28 -20.12
N THR A 335 -13.41 12.48 -21.19
CA THR A 335 -12.15 11.95 -21.72
C THR A 335 -12.19 12.03 -23.24
N GLU A 336 -11.10 12.48 -23.85
CA GLU A 336 -10.88 12.42 -25.29
C GLU A 336 -10.02 11.19 -25.62
N GLY A 337 -10.35 10.43 -26.68
CA GLY A 337 -9.56 9.29 -27.11
C GLY A 337 -9.68 7.99 -26.29
N ALA A 338 -10.63 7.91 -25.34
CA ALA A 338 -10.87 6.68 -24.56
C ALA A 338 -11.48 5.54 -25.40
N VAL A 339 -12.20 5.87 -26.45
CA VAL A 339 -12.76 4.93 -27.42
C VAL A 339 -12.11 5.25 -28.77
N PRO A 340 -11.55 4.26 -29.50
CA PRO A 340 -11.02 4.50 -30.83
C PRO A 340 -12.15 4.99 -31.72
N ASP A 341 -11.90 6.06 -32.48
CA ASP A 341 -12.84 6.49 -33.51
C ASP A 341 -13.05 5.31 -34.46
N ALA A 342 -14.29 4.83 -34.57
CA ALA A 342 -14.60 3.80 -35.54
C ALA A 342 -14.28 4.41 -36.92
N GLU A 343 -13.44 3.73 -37.71
CA GLU A 343 -13.26 4.08 -39.12
C GLU A 343 -14.66 4.28 -39.72
N GLU A 344 -14.91 5.48 -40.26
CA GLU A 344 -16.21 5.90 -40.76
C GLU A 344 -16.61 5.05 -41.97
N ASP A 345 -17.09 3.82 -41.74
CA ASP A 345 -17.87 3.09 -42.73
C ASP A 345 -19.22 3.82 -42.86
N GLU A 346 -19.33 4.66 -43.89
CA GLU A 346 -20.43 5.61 -44.17
C GLU A 346 -21.86 4.99 -44.30
N GLU A 347 -22.09 3.72 -43.95
CA GLU A 347 -23.36 3.02 -44.24
C GLU A 347 -24.22 2.57 -43.04
N GLU A 348 -23.84 2.80 -41.77
CA GLU A 348 -24.71 2.47 -40.62
C GLU A 348 -25.12 3.68 -39.78
N THR A 349 -26.23 4.32 -40.18
CA THR A 349 -26.91 5.42 -39.45
C THR A 349 -27.67 4.99 -38.18
N SER A 350 -27.36 3.83 -37.61
CA SER A 350 -27.80 3.48 -36.25
C SER A 350 -26.61 3.59 -35.31
N ALA A 351 -26.62 4.59 -34.42
CA ALA A 351 -25.60 4.77 -33.39
C ALA A 351 -25.32 3.44 -32.67
N ARG A 352 -24.23 2.77 -33.05
CA ARG A 352 -23.79 1.52 -32.44
C ARG A 352 -23.52 1.83 -30.97
N PRO A 353 -23.97 1.00 -30.02
CA PRO A 353 -23.62 1.21 -28.62
C PRO A 353 -22.10 1.27 -28.48
N PRO A 354 -21.56 2.15 -27.62
CA PRO A 354 -20.12 2.28 -27.46
C PRO A 354 -19.50 0.92 -27.12
N PRO A 355 -18.30 0.62 -27.63
CA PRO A 355 -17.65 -0.65 -27.39
C PRO A 355 -17.43 -0.84 -25.88
N THR A 356 -17.78 -2.04 -25.38
CA THR A 356 -17.61 -2.39 -23.97
C THR A 356 -16.17 -2.77 -23.61
N ALA A 357 -15.34 -3.03 -24.62
CA ALA A 357 -13.93 -3.36 -24.45
C ALA A 357 -13.09 -2.71 -25.57
N VAL A 358 -11.94 -2.17 -25.18
CA VAL A 358 -10.96 -1.48 -26.04
C VAL A 358 -9.60 -2.14 -25.81
N PRO A 359 -8.70 -2.24 -26.81
CA PRO A 359 -7.33 -2.65 -26.56
C PRO A 359 -6.66 -1.77 -25.50
N ALA A 360 -5.76 -2.36 -24.72
CA ALA A 360 -4.98 -1.64 -23.71
C ALA A 360 -4.28 -0.41 -24.30
N TYR A 361 -4.35 0.71 -23.56
CA TYR A 361 -3.79 1.97 -24.01
C TYR A 361 -2.25 1.96 -23.98
N ALA A 362 -1.63 2.49 -25.03
CA ALA A 362 -0.20 2.80 -25.02
C ALA A 362 0.08 4.07 -24.21
N VAL A 363 -0.79 5.09 -24.36
CA VAL A 363 -0.77 6.35 -23.61
C VAL A 363 -2.14 6.55 -22.98
N LEU A 364 -2.17 6.93 -21.69
CA LEU A 364 -3.43 7.12 -20.99
C LEU A 364 -4.20 8.33 -21.51
N PRO A 365 -5.49 8.17 -21.88
CA PRO A 365 -6.39 9.28 -22.17
C PRO A 365 -6.44 10.27 -20.99
N PRO A 366 -6.37 11.59 -21.24
CA PRO A 366 -6.48 12.58 -20.18
C PRO A 366 -7.90 12.61 -19.61
N LEU A 367 -7.99 12.61 -18.28
CA LEU A 367 -9.25 12.77 -17.56
C LEU A 367 -9.48 14.26 -17.27
N LEU A 368 -10.40 14.89 -17.98
CA LEU A 368 -10.71 16.31 -17.84
C LEU A 368 -11.89 16.48 -16.86
N PRO A 369 -11.71 17.20 -15.74
CA PRO A 369 -12.83 17.59 -14.89
C PRO A 369 -13.82 18.44 -15.69
N GLN A 370 -15.12 18.14 -15.59
CA GLN A 370 -16.11 19.08 -16.12
C GLN A 370 -16.11 20.32 -15.23
N GLU A 371 -15.76 21.48 -15.80
CA GLU A 371 -15.81 22.76 -15.09
C GLU A 371 -17.26 23.04 -14.66
N ALA A 372 -17.47 23.20 -13.36
CA ALA A 372 -18.74 23.72 -12.88
C ALA A 372 -18.81 25.19 -13.32
N PRO A 373 -19.90 25.64 -13.97
CA PRO A 373 -20.04 27.03 -14.36
C PRO A 373 -19.96 27.92 -13.11
N ASP A 374 -19.25 29.04 -13.23
CA ASP A 374 -19.09 30.00 -12.13
C ASP A 374 -20.46 30.39 -11.55
N GLU A 375 -20.57 30.45 -10.22
CA GLU A 375 -21.85 30.73 -9.53
C GLU A 375 -22.45 32.10 -9.92
N GLU A 376 -21.63 33.01 -10.48
CA GLU A 376 -22.01 34.36 -10.89
C GLU A 376 -22.41 34.47 -12.37
N ASP A 377 -22.05 33.49 -13.22
CA ASP A 377 -22.37 33.50 -14.65
C ASP A 377 -23.68 32.76 -14.94
N ALA A 378 -24.78 33.51 -14.91
CA ALA A 378 -26.11 32.97 -15.16
C ALA A 378 -26.30 32.41 -16.59
N GLU A 379 -25.52 32.84 -17.58
CA GLU A 379 -25.62 32.37 -18.96
C GLU A 379 -24.91 31.01 -19.11
N ALA A 380 -23.73 30.86 -18.51
CA ALA A 380 -23.03 29.58 -18.42
C ALA A 380 -23.82 28.55 -17.59
N ILE A 381 -24.39 28.97 -16.46
CA ILE A 381 -25.29 28.13 -15.65
C ILE A 381 -26.51 27.71 -16.47
N ALA A 382 -27.14 28.62 -17.23
CA ALA A 382 -28.31 28.29 -18.04
C ALA A 382 -27.98 27.30 -19.17
N ALA A 383 -26.81 27.43 -19.80
CA ALA A 383 -26.35 26.49 -20.83
C ALA A 383 -26.15 25.08 -20.26
N VAL A 384 -25.52 24.95 -19.09
CA VAL A 384 -25.35 23.65 -18.40
C VAL A 384 -26.69 23.12 -17.89
N GLN A 385 -27.53 23.96 -17.28
CA GLN A 385 -28.87 23.58 -16.80
C GLN A 385 -29.84 23.17 -17.91
N ALA A 386 -29.61 23.62 -19.15
CA ALA A 386 -30.44 23.26 -20.30
C ALA A 386 -30.38 21.76 -20.62
N TRP A 387 -29.23 21.11 -20.40
CA TRP A 387 -29.03 19.68 -20.65
C TRP A 387 -28.69 18.86 -19.38
N TYR A 388 -28.30 19.51 -18.27
CA TYR A 388 -27.94 18.85 -17.01
C TYR A 388 -28.57 19.54 -15.79
N LYS A 389 -29.59 18.91 -15.20
CA LYS A 389 -30.33 19.43 -14.03
C LYS A 389 -29.80 18.92 -12.68
N GLY A 390 -28.61 18.33 -12.68
CA GLY A 390 -28.06 17.58 -11.55
C GLY A 390 -28.70 16.20 -11.39
N TYR A 391 -28.29 15.46 -10.36
CA TYR A 391 -28.76 14.12 -10.10
C TYR A 391 -30.19 14.09 -9.57
N THR A 392 -31.04 13.27 -10.17
CA THR A 392 -32.39 13.04 -9.69
C THR A 392 -32.38 12.23 -8.39
N LYS A 393 -33.43 12.37 -7.57
CA LYS A 393 -33.54 11.63 -6.29
C LYS A 393 -33.51 10.12 -6.56
N GLY A 394 -32.48 9.45 -6.04
CA GLY A 394 -32.31 8.00 -6.17
C GLY A 394 -31.56 7.54 -7.43
N GLU A 395 -31.07 8.45 -8.27
CA GLU A 395 -30.25 8.09 -9.44
C GLU A 395 -28.95 7.37 -9.05
N LEU A 396 -28.25 7.92 -8.06
CA LEU A 396 -27.01 7.36 -7.50
C LEU A 396 -27.23 6.10 -6.65
N MET A 397 -28.47 5.63 -6.50
CA MET A 397 -28.76 4.29 -5.96
C MET A 397 -28.61 3.20 -7.02
N GLN A 398 -28.41 3.57 -8.28
CA GLN A 398 -28.24 2.65 -9.40
C GLN A 398 -26.77 2.63 -9.83
N ALA A 399 -26.32 1.47 -10.32
CA ALA A 399 -24.97 1.30 -10.83
C ALA A 399 -24.65 2.20 -12.03
N LYS A 400 -25.65 2.55 -12.86
CA LYS A 400 -25.48 3.45 -14.00
C LYS A 400 -25.17 4.90 -13.62
N GLY A 401 -25.35 5.28 -12.36
CA GLY A 401 -25.02 6.63 -11.88
C GLY A 401 -23.53 6.83 -11.58
N TRP A 402 -22.69 5.81 -11.77
CA TRP A 402 -21.27 5.83 -11.39
C TRP A 402 -20.39 5.28 -12.51
N SER A 403 -19.22 5.89 -12.69
CA SER A 403 -18.21 5.49 -13.67
C SER A 403 -16.82 5.34 -13.03
N HIS A 404 -15.97 4.49 -13.62
CA HIS A 404 -14.58 4.33 -13.20
C HIS A 404 -13.71 5.49 -13.69
N ILE A 405 -12.92 6.07 -12.78
CA ILE A 405 -12.03 7.21 -13.08
C ILE A 405 -10.55 6.85 -13.00
N ALA A 406 -10.21 5.68 -12.45
CA ALA A 406 -8.85 5.19 -12.45
C ALA A 406 -8.59 4.25 -13.64
N PRO A 407 -7.36 4.19 -14.15
CA PRO A 407 -6.99 3.23 -15.16
C PRO A 407 -7.08 1.78 -14.67
N SER A 408 -7.40 0.88 -15.60
CA SER A 408 -7.37 -0.56 -15.37
C SER A 408 -5.94 -1.10 -15.35
N VAL A 409 -5.64 -2.00 -14.41
CA VAL A 409 -4.30 -2.63 -14.32
C VAL A 409 -4.27 -3.92 -15.13
N LEU A 410 -3.38 -3.96 -16.11
CA LEU A 410 -3.16 -5.09 -17.03
C LEU A 410 -2.59 -6.33 -16.31
N ASN A 411 -2.59 -7.47 -17.00
CA ASN A 411 -2.02 -8.71 -16.48
C ASN A 411 -0.51 -8.68 -16.29
N CYS A 412 0.19 -7.85 -17.06
CA CYS A 412 1.62 -7.59 -16.88
C CYS A 412 1.93 -6.78 -15.61
N GLY A 413 0.93 -6.20 -14.94
CA GLY A 413 1.11 -5.38 -13.75
C GLY A 413 1.36 -3.90 -14.02
N ARG A 414 1.21 -3.44 -15.27
CA ARG A 414 1.26 -2.04 -15.69
C ARG A 414 -0.13 -1.50 -16.01
N VAL A 415 -0.23 -0.20 -16.24
CA VAL A 415 -1.44 0.45 -16.77
C VAL A 415 -1.35 0.62 -18.27
N THR A 416 -0.16 0.95 -18.79
CA THR A 416 0.09 1.02 -20.22
C THR A 416 0.66 -0.29 -20.75
N THR A 417 0.46 -0.55 -22.05
CA THR A 417 1.15 -1.66 -22.72
C THR A 417 2.66 -1.49 -22.57
N ALA A 418 3.37 -2.58 -22.31
CA ALA A 418 4.82 -2.52 -22.19
C ALA A 418 5.40 -1.98 -23.51
N PRO A 419 6.39 -1.06 -23.46
CA PRO A 419 7.12 -0.68 -24.66
C PRO A 419 7.76 -1.96 -25.19
N VAL A 420 7.52 -2.26 -26.46
CA VAL A 420 8.23 -3.33 -27.14
C VAL A 420 9.65 -2.84 -27.26
N GLU A 421 10.57 -3.40 -26.47
CA GLU A 421 12.00 -3.27 -26.77
C GLU A 421 12.18 -3.93 -28.13
N GLU A 422 12.35 -3.13 -29.18
CA GLU A 422 12.78 -3.63 -30.48
C GLU A 422 14.14 -4.29 -30.21
N GLU A 423 14.16 -5.62 -30.17
CA GLU A 423 15.42 -6.36 -30.20
C GLU A 423 16.12 -5.90 -31.49
N GLU A 424 17.21 -5.12 -31.36
CA GLU A 424 18.04 -4.73 -32.49
C GLU A 424 18.33 -6.00 -33.28
N GLU A 425 17.81 -6.08 -34.52
CA GLU A 425 18.10 -7.21 -35.37
C GLU A 425 19.62 -7.36 -35.43
N PRO A 426 20.17 -8.57 -35.17
CA PRO A 426 21.61 -8.75 -35.24
C PRO A 426 22.03 -8.38 -36.65
N ALA A 427 22.84 -7.31 -36.76
CA ALA A 427 23.35 -6.82 -38.03
C ALA A 427 23.88 -8.00 -38.85
N ASP A 428 23.29 -8.18 -40.04
CA ASP A 428 23.67 -9.20 -41.01
C ASP A 428 25.16 -9.04 -41.36
N ASP A 429 26.03 -9.80 -40.69
CA ASP A 429 27.40 -9.97 -41.14
C ASP A 429 27.35 -11.00 -42.29
N GLU A 430 27.31 -10.50 -43.52
CA GLU A 430 27.43 -11.30 -44.74
C GLU A 430 28.80 -12.01 -44.77
N GLY A 431 28.84 -13.22 -44.20
CA GLY A 431 29.87 -14.22 -44.41
C GLY A 431 29.44 -15.24 -45.46
N ASP A 432 29.92 -15.07 -46.69
CA ASP A 432 29.84 -16.03 -47.79
C ASP A 432 30.69 -17.28 -47.51
N ASP A 433 30.04 -18.40 -47.14
CA ASP A 433 30.47 -19.75 -47.52
C ASP A 433 29.52 -20.89 -47.09
N GLY A 434 28.95 -21.60 -48.07
CA GLY A 434 28.88 -23.08 -48.02
C GLY A 434 27.56 -23.76 -47.59
N GLN A 435 26.62 -23.87 -48.52
CA GLN A 435 25.73 -25.03 -48.79
C GLN A 435 25.46 -26.05 -47.65
N GLY A 436 24.26 -26.02 -47.05
CA GLY A 436 23.74 -27.12 -46.22
C GLY A 436 22.28 -26.96 -45.79
N ASP A 437 21.41 -27.80 -46.36
CA ASP A 437 20.03 -28.19 -46.01
C ASP A 437 19.07 -27.22 -45.29
N GLY A 438 17.95 -26.95 -45.96
CA GLY A 438 16.78 -26.30 -45.38
C GLY A 438 16.00 -27.21 -44.45
N ALA A 439 15.85 -26.78 -43.19
CA ALA A 439 14.72 -27.10 -42.32
C ALA A 439 14.74 -26.17 -41.09
N ASN A 440 13.57 -25.67 -40.72
CA ASN A 440 13.26 -24.85 -39.54
C ASN A 440 13.73 -23.39 -39.54
N ALA A 441 13.15 -22.59 -40.45
CA ALA A 441 12.66 -21.28 -40.02
C ALA A 441 11.57 -21.54 -38.97
N SER A 442 11.91 -21.44 -37.68
CA SER A 442 10.91 -21.44 -36.61
C SER A 442 9.95 -20.28 -36.89
N GLU A 443 8.70 -20.58 -37.20
CA GLU A 443 7.62 -19.59 -37.23
C GLU A 443 7.71 -18.76 -35.96
N ALA A 444 8.07 -17.47 -36.09
CA ALA A 444 7.91 -16.52 -35.01
C ALA A 444 6.46 -16.63 -34.53
N SER A 445 6.27 -17.00 -33.26
CA SER A 445 4.94 -17.11 -32.69
C SER A 445 4.21 -15.78 -32.91
N PRO A 446 2.94 -15.79 -33.36
CA PRO A 446 2.21 -14.55 -33.59
C PRO A 446 2.25 -13.70 -32.32
N PRO A 447 2.39 -12.36 -32.43
CA PRO A 447 2.42 -11.50 -31.26
C PRO A 447 1.16 -11.75 -30.42
N PRO A 448 1.28 -11.80 -29.08
CA PRO A 448 0.12 -12.05 -28.23
C PRO A 448 -0.95 -11.00 -28.53
N ALA A 449 -2.19 -11.45 -28.72
CA ALA A 449 -3.31 -10.54 -28.96
C ALA A 449 -3.37 -9.48 -27.84
N PRO A 450 -3.64 -8.20 -28.17
CA PRO A 450 -3.65 -7.14 -27.18
C PRO A 450 -4.67 -7.42 -26.08
N GLU A 451 -4.28 -7.15 -24.84
CA GLU A 451 -5.18 -7.30 -23.70
C GLU A 451 -6.34 -6.31 -23.84
N MET A 452 -7.57 -6.81 -23.81
CA MET A 452 -8.79 -6.00 -23.91
C MET A 452 -9.21 -5.53 -22.53
N ILE A 453 -9.42 -4.21 -22.37
CA ILE A 453 -9.81 -3.56 -21.12
C ILE A 453 -11.13 -2.80 -21.28
N ALA A 454 -11.80 -2.51 -20.16
CA ALA A 454 -12.93 -1.60 -20.19
C ALA A 454 -12.43 -0.17 -20.47
N PRO A 455 -13.14 0.62 -21.30
CA PRO A 455 -12.73 1.99 -21.58
C PRO A 455 -12.76 2.86 -20.32
N PHE A 456 -12.00 3.95 -20.33
CA PHE A 456 -12.13 5.00 -19.31
C PHE A 456 -13.57 5.50 -19.21
N LEU A 457 -13.98 5.90 -18.01
CA LEU A 457 -15.35 6.31 -17.69
C LEU A 457 -16.42 5.25 -17.99
N SER A 458 -16.03 3.97 -18.08
CA SER A 458 -16.98 2.87 -18.17
C SER A 458 -17.90 2.82 -16.94
N ASP A 459 -19.17 2.54 -17.20
CA ASP A 459 -20.17 2.38 -16.15
C ASP A 459 -19.84 1.19 -15.26
N ILE A 460 -19.94 1.36 -13.94
CA ILE A 460 -19.72 0.26 -12.99
C ILE A 460 -20.77 -0.86 -13.12
N SER A 461 -21.85 -0.61 -13.88
CA SER A 461 -22.86 -1.62 -14.21
C SER A 461 -22.35 -2.72 -15.14
N LEU A 462 -21.26 -2.44 -15.88
CA LEU A 462 -20.61 -3.39 -16.79
C LEU A 462 -19.56 -4.27 -16.09
N ASP A 463 -19.29 -4.01 -14.81
CA ASP A 463 -18.32 -4.78 -14.03
C ASP A 463 -18.72 -6.26 -13.92
N ALA A 464 -17.72 -7.14 -14.02
CA ALA A 464 -17.92 -8.57 -13.89
C ALA A 464 -18.62 -8.94 -12.55
N PRO A 465 -19.76 -9.65 -12.58
CA PRO A 465 -20.48 -10.04 -11.38
C PRO A 465 -19.67 -11.01 -10.51
N LEU A 466 -19.99 -11.06 -9.22
CA LEU A 466 -19.42 -12.02 -8.28
C LEU A 466 -20.20 -13.33 -8.38
N SER A 467 -19.51 -14.45 -8.58
CA SER A 467 -20.10 -15.77 -8.77
C SER A 467 -19.88 -16.67 -7.54
N TYR A 468 -20.95 -17.03 -6.83
CA TYR A 468 -20.88 -17.86 -5.62
C TYR A 468 -21.46 -19.26 -5.92
N PRO A 469 -20.62 -20.25 -6.30
CA PRO A 469 -21.07 -21.61 -6.55
C PRO A 469 -21.49 -22.26 -5.22
N GLY A 470 -22.79 -22.24 -4.93
CA GLY A 470 -23.37 -22.79 -3.69
C GLY A 470 -24.27 -21.81 -2.92
N HIS A 471 -24.40 -20.57 -3.37
CA HIS A 471 -25.35 -19.61 -2.78
C HIS A 471 -26.68 -19.58 -3.57
N SER A 472 -27.80 -19.26 -2.92
CA SER A 472 -29.12 -19.19 -3.56
C SER A 472 -29.20 -18.11 -4.64
N ARG A 473 -28.35 -17.09 -4.55
CA ARG A 473 -28.05 -16.15 -5.63
C ARG A 473 -26.66 -16.48 -6.16
N SER A 474 -26.59 -17.13 -7.32
CA SER A 474 -25.33 -17.52 -7.94
C SER A 474 -24.52 -16.33 -8.41
N HIS A 475 -25.19 -15.26 -8.84
CA HIS A 475 -24.55 -14.02 -9.28
C HIS A 475 -25.01 -12.85 -8.42
N LEU A 476 -24.05 -12.10 -7.90
CA LEU A 476 -24.27 -10.83 -7.21
C LEU A 476 -23.59 -9.70 -7.98
N ALA A 477 -24.26 -8.55 -8.03
CA ALA A 477 -23.63 -7.33 -8.54
C ALA A 477 -22.39 -7.01 -7.69
N PRO A 478 -21.28 -6.54 -8.29
CA PRO A 478 -20.05 -6.27 -7.57
C PRO A 478 -20.13 -5.02 -6.67
N TRP A 479 -21.20 -4.22 -6.81
CA TRP A 479 -21.41 -2.97 -6.07
C TRP A 479 -22.74 -2.99 -5.31
N THR A 480 -22.77 -2.32 -4.17
CA THR A 480 -24.00 -2.09 -3.37
C THR A 480 -24.11 -0.62 -3.01
N PHE A 481 -25.34 -0.09 -3.03
CA PHE A 481 -25.61 1.32 -2.81
C PHE A 481 -26.42 1.54 -1.53
N ARG A 482 -26.12 2.62 -0.82
CA ARG A 482 -26.88 3.07 0.35
C ARG A 482 -27.08 4.56 0.26
N LYS A 483 -28.24 5.03 0.71
CA LYS A 483 -28.52 6.44 0.95
C LYS A 483 -28.48 6.69 2.45
N ALA A 484 -27.85 7.79 2.89
CA ALA A 484 -27.96 8.24 4.27
C ALA A 484 -29.41 8.60 4.60
N TYR A 485 -29.78 8.52 5.88
CA TYR A 485 -31.09 8.99 6.32
C TYR A 485 -31.19 10.49 6.10
N GLU A 486 -32.27 10.92 5.47
CA GLU A 486 -32.51 12.32 5.11
C GLU A 486 -33.93 12.71 5.52
N GLY A 487 -34.09 13.89 6.13
CA GLY A 487 -35.40 14.47 6.40
C GLY A 487 -36.06 14.96 5.11
N GLU A 488 -37.39 14.91 5.03
CA GLU A 488 -38.17 15.19 3.81
C GLU A 488 -37.92 16.58 3.18
N GLY A 489 -37.46 17.56 3.98
CA GLY A 489 -37.13 18.93 3.55
C GLY A 489 -35.65 19.21 3.31
N SER A 490 -34.76 18.21 3.40
CA SER A 490 -33.34 18.42 3.11
C SER A 490 -33.11 18.55 1.60
N LEU A 491 -32.19 19.46 1.25
CA LEU A 491 -31.74 19.69 -0.11
C LEU A 491 -30.50 18.83 -0.44
N THR A 492 -29.81 18.31 0.56
CA THR A 492 -28.56 17.56 0.40
C THR A 492 -28.78 16.08 0.66
N ALA A 493 -28.58 15.28 -0.38
CA ALA A 493 -28.64 13.83 -0.30
C ALA A 493 -27.23 13.23 -0.34
N VAL A 494 -26.96 12.29 0.56
CA VAL A 494 -25.68 11.57 0.62
C VAL A 494 -25.90 10.12 0.22
N TYR A 495 -25.18 9.69 -0.81
CA TYR A 495 -25.15 8.33 -1.32
C TYR A 495 -23.79 7.72 -1.06
N VAL A 496 -23.75 6.40 -0.89
CA VAL A 496 -22.51 5.63 -0.75
C VAL A 496 -22.58 4.40 -1.62
N ALA A 497 -21.60 4.24 -2.50
CA ALA A 497 -21.34 3.03 -3.26
C ALA A 497 -20.26 2.20 -2.56
N LYS A 498 -20.50 0.91 -2.36
CA LYS A 498 -19.56 -0.03 -1.73
C LYS A 498 -19.18 -1.14 -2.69
N SER A 499 -17.89 -1.43 -2.77
CA SER A 499 -17.41 -2.61 -3.50
C SER A 499 -17.59 -3.87 -2.66
N LEU A 500 -18.18 -4.91 -3.26
CA LEU A 500 -18.19 -6.26 -2.71
C LEU A 500 -16.94 -7.05 -3.13
N ARG A 501 -16.34 -6.71 -4.28
CA ARG A 501 -15.11 -7.35 -4.77
C ARG A 501 -13.89 -6.98 -3.92
N TRP A 502 -13.86 -5.74 -3.44
CA TRP A 502 -12.90 -5.25 -2.46
C TRP A 502 -13.64 -4.79 -1.21
N PRO A 503 -13.93 -5.74 -0.28
CA PRO A 503 -14.58 -5.39 0.98
C PRO A 503 -13.80 -4.32 1.71
N GLY A 504 -14.48 -3.21 2.00
CA GLY A 504 -13.89 -2.03 2.65
C GLY A 504 -13.76 -0.81 1.75
N ALA A 505 -13.80 -0.97 0.42
CA ALA A 505 -13.81 0.17 -0.50
C ALA A 505 -15.22 0.79 -0.56
N ALA A 506 -15.30 2.09 -0.26
CA ALA A 506 -16.55 2.85 -0.33
C ALA A 506 -16.31 4.25 -0.88
N THR A 507 -17.22 4.73 -1.71
CA THR A 507 -17.21 6.10 -2.24
C THR A 507 -18.49 6.79 -1.82
N TYR A 508 -18.41 7.94 -1.17
CA TYR A 508 -19.59 8.77 -0.96
C TYR A 508 -19.79 9.72 -2.13
N ALA A 509 -21.04 10.14 -2.35
CA ALA A 509 -21.40 11.27 -3.19
C ALA A 509 -22.48 12.10 -2.51
N VAL A 510 -22.24 13.40 -2.39
CA VAL A 510 -23.13 14.40 -1.83
C VAL A 510 -23.68 15.22 -2.99
N THR A 511 -24.99 15.14 -3.20
CA THR A 511 -25.70 15.89 -4.23
C THR A 511 -26.57 16.95 -3.57
N THR A 512 -26.56 18.17 -4.09
CA THR A 512 -27.44 19.24 -3.63
C THR A 512 -28.53 19.47 -4.67
N ALA A 513 -29.79 19.37 -4.27
CA ALA A 513 -30.93 19.58 -5.15
C ALA A 513 -30.88 20.98 -5.78
N GLY A 514 -30.93 21.04 -7.11
CA GLY A 514 -30.91 22.30 -7.86
C GLY A 514 -29.50 22.85 -8.15
N ARG A 515 -28.43 22.18 -7.73
CA ARG A 515 -27.06 22.50 -8.15
C ARG A 515 -26.50 21.35 -9.01
N PRO A 516 -25.89 21.64 -10.17
CA PRO A 516 -25.16 20.64 -10.93
C PRO A 516 -23.91 20.21 -10.16
N GLY A 517 -23.55 18.93 -10.28
CA GLY A 517 -22.35 18.37 -9.65
C GLY A 517 -22.61 17.64 -8.33
N ALA A 518 -21.60 16.89 -7.90
CA ALA A 518 -21.58 16.18 -6.65
C ALA A 518 -20.20 16.29 -6.02
N SER A 519 -20.14 16.50 -4.70
CA SER A 519 -18.90 16.27 -3.95
C SER A 519 -18.80 14.77 -3.67
N TYR A 520 -17.70 14.14 -4.05
CA TYR A 520 -17.51 12.71 -3.85
C TYR A 520 -16.08 12.43 -3.41
N GLN A 521 -15.91 11.37 -2.63
CA GLN A 521 -14.59 10.91 -2.25
C GLN A 521 -14.63 9.41 -2.00
N MET A 522 -13.58 8.73 -2.45
CA MET A 522 -13.34 7.33 -2.16
C MET A 522 -12.53 7.17 -0.88
N MET A 523 -12.84 6.15 -0.08
CA MET A 523 -12.05 5.72 1.05
C MET A 523 -12.01 4.20 1.10
N TYR A 524 -10.85 3.66 1.45
CA TYR A 524 -10.72 2.25 1.80
C TYR A 524 -10.68 2.07 3.33
N TYR A 525 -11.44 1.13 3.88
CA TYR A 525 -11.30 0.69 5.27
C TYR A 525 -11.43 -0.83 5.33
N GLY A 526 -10.32 -1.55 5.47
CA GLY A 526 -10.38 -3.01 5.51
C GLY A 526 -9.02 -3.71 5.53
N THR A 527 -9.02 -5.03 5.30
CA THR A 527 -7.83 -5.88 5.43
C THR A 527 -6.90 -5.87 4.21
N GLY A 528 -7.24 -5.16 3.15
CA GLY A 528 -6.53 -5.16 1.86
C GLY A 528 -6.65 -6.47 1.08
N LEU A 529 -7.65 -7.31 1.37
CA LEU A 529 -7.85 -8.61 0.71
C LEU A 529 -9.03 -8.58 -0.26
N LYS A 530 -8.81 -9.08 -1.47
CA LYS A 530 -9.85 -9.25 -2.49
C LYS A 530 -10.81 -10.38 -2.09
N ASP A 531 -12.10 -10.23 -2.41
CA ASP A 531 -13.08 -11.29 -2.19
C ASP A 531 -12.81 -12.47 -3.13
N MET A 532 -12.93 -13.69 -2.59
CA MET A 532 -12.69 -14.95 -3.30
C MET A 532 -13.97 -15.53 -3.91
N GLN A 533 -15.10 -14.83 -3.78
CA GLN A 533 -16.39 -15.29 -4.34
C GLN A 533 -16.80 -16.68 -3.83
N GLY A 534 -16.49 -16.97 -2.57
CA GLY A 534 -16.75 -18.27 -1.94
C GLY A 534 -15.75 -19.38 -2.29
N ALA A 535 -14.75 -19.12 -3.14
CA ALA A 535 -13.64 -20.04 -3.36
C ALA A 535 -12.67 -20.02 -2.17
N TYR A 536 -12.11 -21.20 -1.84
CA TYR A 536 -10.99 -21.27 -0.91
C TYR A 536 -9.73 -20.78 -1.60
N TYR A 537 -8.90 -20.04 -0.85
CA TYR A 537 -7.57 -19.70 -1.33
C TYR A 537 -6.75 -20.98 -1.43
N ALA A 538 -6.37 -21.36 -2.65
CA ALA A 538 -5.40 -22.39 -2.91
C ALA A 538 -4.09 -21.70 -3.33
N PRO A 539 -2.98 -21.90 -2.60
CA PRO A 539 -1.70 -21.38 -3.05
C PRO A 539 -1.36 -21.98 -4.42
N PRO A 540 -0.69 -21.22 -5.31
CA PRO A 540 -0.29 -21.74 -6.59
C PRO A 540 0.58 -22.99 -6.43
N LEU A 541 0.40 -23.95 -7.34
CA LEU A 541 1.24 -25.14 -7.36
C LEU A 541 2.67 -24.73 -7.72
N PRO A 542 3.68 -25.48 -7.21
CA PRO A 542 5.05 -25.28 -7.65
C PRO A 542 5.14 -25.42 -9.18
N PRO A 543 6.08 -24.70 -9.82
CA PRO A 543 6.25 -24.80 -11.27
C PRO A 543 6.50 -26.26 -11.68
N PRO A 544 5.99 -26.67 -12.86
CA PRO A 544 6.22 -28.02 -13.34
C PRO A 544 7.72 -28.28 -13.46
N CYS A 545 8.13 -29.52 -13.20
CA CYS A 545 9.51 -29.94 -13.44
C CYS A 545 9.88 -29.65 -14.90
N PHE A 546 11.08 -29.11 -15.11
CA PHE A 546 11.62 -28.95 -16.46
C PHE A 546 11.66 -30.31 -17.14
N ARG A 547 11.26 -30.34 -18.42
CA ARG A 547 11.43 -31.53 -19.23
C ARG A 547 12.91 -31.67 -19.54
N GLU A 548 13.44 -32.85 -19.30
CA GLU A 548 14.77 -33.20 -19.77
C GLU A 548 14.82 -33.06 -21.30
N TYR A 549 16.00 -32.74 -21.80
CA TYR A 549 16.25 -32.66 -23.23
C TYR A 549 15.92 -34.02 -23.85
N VAL A 550 15.05 -34.03 -24.86
CA VAL A 550 14.71 -35.26 -25.58
C VAL A 550 15.76 -35.43 -26.67
N GLU A 551 16.74 -36.29 -26.41
CA GLU A 551 17.77 -36.64 -27.39
C GLU A 551 17.11 -37.21 -28.65
N ALA A 552 17.34 -36.59 -29.81
CA ALA A 552 16.97 -37.23 -31.06
C ALA A 552 17.88 -38.43 -31.29
N PRO A 553 17.36 -39.58 -31.75
CA PRO A 553 18.18 -40.75 -32.03
C PRO A 553 19.25 -40.41 -33.08
N GLY A 554 20.52 -40.38 -32.66
CA GLY A 554 21.70 -40.07 -33.49
C GLY A 554 22.30 -38.66 -33.31
N GLU A 555 21.76 -37.83 -32.42
CA GLU A 555 22.28 -36.47 -32.16
C GLU A 555 23.44 -36.46 -31.15
N PHE A 556 23.51 -37.48 -30.29
CA PHE A 556 24.59 -37.69 -29.35
C PHE A 556 25.25 -39.06 -29.59
N ASP A 557 25.98 -39.16 -30.70
CA ASP A 557 27.01 -40.18 -30.85
C ASP A 557 28.17 -39.77 -29.94
N GLY A 558 28.00 -39.95 -28.62
CA GLY A 558 29.06 -39.68 -27.66
C GLY A 558 30.33 -40.35 -28.18
N GLN A 559 31.36 -39.55 -28.50
CA GLN A 559 32.67 -40.10 -28.83
C GLN A 559 33.00 -41.05 -27.70
N ARG A 560 33.13 -42.36 -28.02
CA ARG A 560 33.56 -43.35 -27.04
C ARG A 560 34.79 -42.78 -26.36
N ASP A 561 34.75 -42.63 -25.04
CA ASP A 561 35.93 -42.31 -24.25
C ASP A 561 37.07 -43.21 -24.77
N CYS A 562 38.18 -42.59 -25.16
CA CYS A 562 39.33 -43.31 -25.68
C CYS A 562 39.75 -44.37 -24.65
N THR A 563 39.97 -45.59 -25.11
CA THR A 563 40.41 -46.65 -24.20
C THR A 563 41.83 -46.33 -23.69
N ILE A 564 42.19 -46.79 -22.49
CA ILE A 564 43.53 -46.60 -21.91
C ILE A 564 44.64 -47.03 -22.90
N ASP A 565 44.38 -48.07 -23.70
CA ASP A 565 45.29 -48.57 -24.73
C ASP A 565 45.45 -47.64 -25.94
N GLU A 566 44.43 -46.81 -26.25
CA GLU A 566 44.48 -45.81 -27.31
C GLU A 566 45.18 -44.53 -26.84
N GLU A 567 45.00 -44.11 -25.59
CA GLU A 567 45.78 -43.03 -24.98
C GLU A 567 47.27 -43.37 -24.93
N LEU A 568 47.62 -44.61 -24.59
CA LEU A 568 49.02 -45.09 -24.55
C LEU A 568 49.71 -45.09 -25.93
N ARG A 569 48.96 -45.11 -27.05
CA ARG A 569 49.55 -45.00 -28.40
C ARG A 569 49.91 -43.56 -28.77
N TYR A 570 49.25 -42.59 -28.15
CA TYR A 570 49.54 -41.16 -28.33
C TYR A 570 50.43 -40.59 -27.22
N ALA A 571 50.82 -41.40 -26.24
CA ALA A 571 51.82 -41.02 -25.24
C ALA A 571 53.13 -40.62 -25.95
N PRO A 572 53.64 -39.40 -25.73
CA PRO A 572 54.89 -38.97 -26.34
C PRO A 572 56.02 -39.91 -25.89
N PRO A 573 56.95 -40.30 -26.80
CA PRO A 573 58.06 -41.16 -26.42
C PRO A 573 58.86 -40.51 -25.29
N PRO A 574 59.36 -41.29 -24.31
CA PRO A 574 60.08 -40.73 -23.18
C PRO A 574 61.29 -39.92 -23.67
N PRO A 575 61.61 -38.79 -23.01
CA PRO A 575 62.75 -37.97 -23.39
C PRO A 575 64.02 -38.82 -23.40
N ARG A 576 64.86 -38.65 -24.42
CA ARG A 576 66.14 -39.37 -24.50
C ARG A 576 66.96 -39.05 -23.25
N PRO A 577 67.58 -40.06 -22.62
CA PRO A 577 68.45 -39.81 -21.47
C PRO A 577 69.56 -38.82 -21.91
N GLU A 578 69.76 -37.79 -21.10
CA GLU A 578 70.94 -36.93 -21.22
C GLU A 578 72.16 -37.84 -21.16
N ALA A 579 73.04 -37.73 -22.16
CA ALA A 579 74.29 -38.48 -22.17
C ALA A 579 75.05 -38.09 -20.90
N GLU A 580 75.15 -39.03 -19.96
CA GLU A 580 76.09 -38.95 -18.85
C GLU A 580 77.47 -38.73 -19.47
N GLY A 581 78.12 -37.63 -19.08
CA GLY A 581 79.50 -37.38 -19.45
C GLY A 581 80.35 -38.51 -18.91
N GLU A 582 80.83 -39.36 -19.80
CA GLU A 582 81.98 -40.21 -19.52
C GLU A 582 83.21 -39.30 -19.59
N ASP A 583 83.66 -38.88 -18.40
CA ASP A 583 85.06 -38.56 -18.16
C ASP A 583 85.91 -39.79 -18.49
N GLU A 584 86.88 -39.67 -19.39
CA GLU A 584 88.12 -40.45 -19.31
C GLU A 584 89.29 -39.66 -19.93
N GLU A 585 90.29 -39.48 -19.08
CA GLU A 585 91.53 -38.73 -19.24
C GLU A 585 92.54 -39.39 -20.19
N GLU A 586 93.34 -38.52 -20.82
CA GLU A 586 94.79 -38.66 -21.12
C GLU A 586 95.33 -39.89 -21.90
N ASP A 587 95.95 -39.66 -23.08
CA ASP A 587 97.43 -39.66 -23.21
C ASP A 587 97.93 -39.57 -24.68
N ASP A 588 99.13 -38.99 -24.79
CA ASP A 588 99.95 -38.55 -25.93
C ASP A 588 100.18 -39.51 -27.13
N VAL A 589 100.33 -38.95 -28.35
CA VAL A 589 101.55 -38.87 -29.22
C VAL A 589 101.31 -37.99 -30.44
#